data_AF-A0A957UT03-F1
#
_entry.id   AF-A0A957UT03-F1
#
_cell.length_a   1.000
_cell.length_b   1.000
_cell.length_c   1.000
_cell.angle_alpha   90.00
_cell.angle_beta   90.00
_cell.angle_gamma   90.00
#
_symmetry.space_group_name_H-M   'P 1'
#
loop_
_entity.id
_entity.type
_entity.pdbx_description
1 polymer ?
#
loop_
_entity_poly.entity_id
_entity_poly.type
_entity_poly.pdbx_seq_one_letter_code
_entity_poly.pdbx_strand_id
1 'polypeptide(L)' 'MRIVDLAQQVGAQVIPHRGGEVWGLHLIAATECVDLAEVLPGTRAAQPDPLWLNEPPVVDGVIMVPDTPGFGVELNEDYV' A
#
# COMPACT_ATOMS: atom_id res chain seq x y z
N MET A 1 -3.07 15.90 -4.37
CA MET A 1 -3.19 14.66 -5.18
C MET A 1 -4.54 14.74 -5.88
N ARG A 2 -4.61 15.06 -7.18
CA ARG A 2 -5.83 15.63 -7.82
C ARG A 2 -7.15 14.90 -7.51
N ILE A 3 -7.15 13.57 -7.51
CA ILE A 3 -8.36 12.77 -7.23
C ILE A 3 -8.77 12.87 -5.76
N VAL A 4 -7.80 12.76 -4.83
CA VAL A 4 -8.04 12.92 -3.39
C VAL A 4 -8.55 14.34 -3.10
N ASP A 5 -7.95 15.35 -3.73
CA ASP A 5 -8.34 16.75 -3.56
C ASP A 5 -9.79 17.00 -4.03
N LEU A 6 -10.20 16.35 -5.14
CA LEU A 6 -11.59 16.41 -5.63
C LEU A 6 -12.56 15.69 -4.70
N ALA A 7 -12.19 14.52 -4.18
CA ALA A 7 -13.01 13.76 -3.25
C ALA A 7 -13.29 14.56 -1.97
N GLN A 8 -12.27 15.25 -1.44
CA GLN A 8 -12.42 16.15 -0.29
C GLN A 8 -13.45 17.26 -0.54
N GLN A 9 -13.42 17.88 -1.72
CA GLN A 9 -14.34 18.99 -2.06
C GLN A 9 -15.82 18.57 -2.04
N VAL A 10 -16.11 17.28 -2.27
CA VAL A 10 -17.48 16.74 -2.27
C VAL A 10 -17.79 15.90 -1.04
N GLY A 11 -16.87 15.83 -0.06
CA GLY A 11 -17.02 15.02 1.15
C GLY A 11 -17.01 13.51 0.90
N ALA A 12 -16.39 13.04 -0.19
CA ALA A 12 -16.25 11.62 -0.49
C ALA A 12 -14.99 11.03 0.16
N GLN A 13 -15.10 9.80 0.64
CA GLN A 13 -13.96 9.03 1.16
C GLN A 13 -13.18 8.36 0.03
N VAL A 14 -11.85 8.27 0.20
CA VAL A 14 -10.97 7.56 -0.73
C VAL A 14 -10.33 6.39 0.01
N ILE A 15 -10.54 5.19 -0.52
CA ILE A 15 -9.91 3.95 -0.07
C ILE A 15 -9.31 3.31 -1.34
N PRO A 16 -7.98 3.39 -1.54
CA PRO A 16 -7.34 2.85 -2.73
C PRO A 16 -7.51 1.33 -2.81
N HIS A 17 -7.84 0.82 -4.01
CA HIS A 17 -7.75 -0.61 -4.29
C HIS A 17 -6.31 -1.08 -4.10
N ARG A 18 -6.12 -2.18 -3.38
CA ARG A 18 -4.81 -2.68 -2.93
C ARG A 18 -4.01 -1.62 -2.17
N GLY A 19 -4.69 -0.83 -1.34
CA GLY A 19 -4.05 0.20 -0.52
C GLY A 19 -2.94 -0.31 0.40
N GLY A 20 -2.90 -1.62 0.69
CA GLY A 20 -1.85 -2.26 1.47
C GLY A 20 -0.52 -2.47 0.75
N GLU A 21 -0.45 -2.25 -0.56
CA GLU A 21 0.83 -2.24 -1.29
C GLU A 21 1.59 -0.95 -1.03
N VAL A 22 2.93 -0.97 -1.14
CA VAL A 22 3.77 0.16 -0.69
C VAL A 22 3.44 1.49 -1.35
N TRP A 23 3.03 1.53 -2.61
CA TRP A 23 2.55 2.75 -3.27
C TRP A 23 1.24 3.27 -2.69
N GLY A 24 0.31 2.37 -2.37
CA GLY A 24 -0.96 2.70 -1.73
C GLY A 24 -0.77 3.21 -0.31
N LEU A 25 0.10 2.55 0.47
CA LEU A 25 0.41 2.93 1.84
C LEU A 25 0.99 4.34 1.93
N HIS A 26 1.94 4.68 1.06
CA HIS A 26 2.51 6.03 1.02
C HIS A 26 1.47 7.07 0.61
N LEU A 27 0.55 6.75 -0.31
CA LEU A 27 -0.55 7.64 -0.65
C LEU A 27 -1.49 7.86 0.55
N ILE A 28 -1.86 6.80 1.26
CA ILE A 28 -2.73 6.87 2.43
C ILE A 28 -2.08 7.72 3.53
N ALA A 29 -0.83 7.42 3.90
CA ALA A 29 -0.13 8.12 4.97
C ALA A 29 0.17 9.60 4.66
N ALA A 30 0.23 9.99 3.38
CA ALA A 30 0.56 11.35 2.97
C ALA A 30 -0.65 12.21 2.58
N THR A 31 -1.88 11.69 2.63
CA THR A 31 -3.08 12.41 2.16
C THR A 31 -4.29 12.14 3.05
N GLU A 32 -5.42 12.82 2.78
CA GLU A 32 -6.69 12.59 3.51
C GLU A 32 -7.48 11.37 3.00
N CYS A 33 -6.78 10.35 2.51
CA CYS A 33 -7.40 9.03 2.37
C CYS A 33 -7.86 8.55 3.76
N VAL A 34 -8.84 7.66 3.79
CA VAL A 34 -9.19 7.00 5.06
C VAL A 34 -7.99 6.19 5.53
N ASP A 35 -7.73 6.18 6.83
CA ASP A 35 -6.66 5.41 7.49
C ASP A 35 -7.00 3.91 7.52
N LEU A 36 -7.21 3.33 6.33
CA LEU A 36 -7.53 1.95 6.06
C LEU A 36 -6.90 1.53 4.73
N ALA A 37 -6.30 0.35 4.73
CA ALA A 37 -5.65 -0.23 3.56
C ALA A 37 -6.33 -1.55 3.16
N GLU A 38 -6.70 -1.69 1.88
CA GLU A 38 -7.12 -2.98 1.35
C GLU A 38 -5.89 -3.89 1.18
N VAL A 39 -5.90 -5.01 1.90
CA VAL A 39 -4.90 -6.07 1.76
C VAL A 39 -5.53 -7.22 1.00
N LEU A 40 -4.96 -7.58 -0.16
CA LEU A 40 -5.39 -8.76 -0.90
C LEU A 40 -4.56 -9.97 -0.43
N PRO A 41 -5.17 -10.99 0.20
CA PRO A 41 -4.48 -12.19 0.66
C PRO A 41 -4.05 -13.14 -0.50
N GLY A 42 -4.12 -12.69 -1.75
CA GLY A 42 -3.97 -13.54 -2.94
C GLY A 42 -5.11 -14.54 -3.12
N THR A 43 -4.94 -15.50 -4.03
CA THR A 43 -5.80 -16.69 -4.07
C THR A 43 -5.44 -17.62 -2.92
N ARG A 44 -6.43 -18.32 -2.35
CA ARG A 44 -6.19 -19.35 -1.32
C ARG A 44 -5.15 -20.34 -1.87
N ALA A 45 -3.94 -20.34 -1.29
CA ALA A 45 -2.75 -21.13 -1.67
C ALA A 45 -1.78 -20.54 -2.73
N ALA A 46 -1.92 -19.28 -3.16
CA ALA A 46 -0.85 -18.62 -3.91
C ALA A 46 0.36 -18.35 -3.00
N GLN A 47 1.57 -18.53 -3.54
CA GLN A 47 2.75 -17.99 -2.89
C GLN A 47 2.75 -16.46 -3.02
N PRO A 48 3.29 -15.73 -2.03
CA PRO A 48 3.54 -14.31 -2.16
C PRO A 48 4.35 -14.01 -3.42
N ASP A 49 4.08 -12.88 -4.08
CA ASP A 49 4.86 -12.44 -5.23
C ASP A 49 6.29 -12.12 -4.77
N PRO A 50 7.32 -12.82 -5.28
CA PRO A 50 8.69 -12.62 -4.82
C PRO A 50 9.39 -11.43 -5.48
N LEU A 51 8.71 -10.66 -6.34
CA LEU A 51 9.32 -9.58 -7.12
C LEU A 51 9.93 -8.46 -6.25
N TRP A 52 9.31 -8.12 -5.12
CA TRP A 52 9.75 -7.04 -4.26
C TRP A 52 10.31 -7.58 -2.94
N LEU A 53 11.54 -7.20 -2.63
CA LEU A 53 12.15 -7.42 -1.33
C LEU A 53 11.75 -6.29 -0.38
N ASN A 54 11.69 -6.61 0.92
CA ASN A 54 11.41 -5.68 2.02
C ASN A 54 9.99 -5.07 2.03
N GLU A 55 9.00 -5.72 1.42
CA GLU A 55 7.61 -5.29 1.59
C GLU A 55 7.20 -5.32 3.08
N PRO A 56 6.53 -4.26 3.58
CA PRO A 56 6.12 -4.19 4.97
C PRO A 56 5.07 -5.27 5.26
N PRO A 57 5.24 -6.06 6.34
CA PRO A 57 4.27 -7.07 6.71
C PRO A 57 3.03 -6.43 7.36
N VAL A 58 1.89 -7.12 7.23
CA VAL A 58 0.72 -6.86 8.09
C VAL A 58 0.92 -7.62 9.40
N VAL A 59 0.94 -6.90 10.52
CA VAL A 59 1.07 -7.45 11.88
C VAL A 59 -0.15 -7.07 12.68
N ASP A 60 -0.90 -8.06 13.18
CA ASP A 60 -2.12 -7.87 13.97
C ASP A 60 -3.16 -6.92 13.31
N GLY A 61 -3.29 -7.00 11.98
CA GLY A 61 -4.21 -6.18 11.20
C GLY A 61 -3.73 -4.74 10.95
N VAL A 62 -2.50 -4.41 11.35
CA VAL A 62 -1.87 -3.11 11.13
C VAL A 62 -0.71 -3.27 10.16
N ILE A 63 -0.52 -2.29 9.29
CA ILE A 63 0.60 -2.20 8.37
C ILE A 63 1.17 -0.78 8.43
N MET A 64 2.50 -0.67 8.36
CA MET A 64 3.21 0.60 8.54
C MET A 64 3.98 0.96 7.29
N VAL A 65 4.07 2.26 7.00
CA VAL A 65 4.95 2.78 5.96
C VAL A 65 6.41 2.57 6.39
N PRO A 66 7.30 2.06 5.51
CA PRO A 66 8.72 1.96 5.80
C PRO A 66 9.38 3.33 6.07
N ASP A 67 10.44 3.37 6.86
CA ASP A 67 11.23 4.58 7.15
C ASP A 67 12.46 4.75 6.24
N THR A 68 12.65 3.83 5.31
CA THR A 68 13.71 3.83 4.29
C THR A 68 13.36 4.68 3.06
N PRO A 69 14.35 5.14 2.27
CA PRO A 69 14.09 5.97 1.09
C PRO A 69 13.15 5.37 0.05
N GLY A 70 12.45 6.23 -0.69
CA GLY A 70 11.55 5.82 -1.77
C GLY A 70 10.31 5.12 -1.23
N PHE A 71 9.97 3.95 -1.77
CA PHE A 71 8.88 3.10 -1.28
C PHE A 71 9.34 2.06 -0.25
N GLY A 72 10.63 2.04 0.09
CA GLY A 72 11.21 1.09 1.04
C GLY A 72 11.25 -0.37 0.58
N VAL A 73 11.23 -0.60 -0.73
CA VAL A 73 11.35 -1.92 -1.36
C VAL A 73 12.49 -1.94 -2.36
N GLU A 74 13.00 -3.14 -2.62
CA GLU A 74 14.06 -3.39 -3.60
C GLU A 74 13.59 -4.45 -4.60
N LEU A 75 14.03 -4.34 -5.86
CA LEU A 75 13.75 -5.35 -6.86
C LEU A 75 14.49 -6.64 -6.52
N ASN A 76 13.80 -7.78 -6.56
CA ASN A 76 14.44 -9.08 -6.41
C ASN A 76 15.11 -9.50 -7.72
N GLU A 77 16.42 -9.26 -7.82
CA GLU A 77 17.23 -9.58 -9.01
C GLU A 77 17.32 -11.09 -9.31
N ASP A 78 17.05 -11.98 -8.33
CA ASP A 78 17.01 -13.43 -8.57
C ASP A 78 15.75 -13.86 -9.33
N TYR A 79 14.75 -12.97 -9.42
CA TYR A 79 13.46 -13.21 -10.07
C TYR A 79 13.35 -12.58 -11.47
N VAL A 80 14.38 -11.84 -11.91
CA VAL A 80 14.41 -11.09 -13.18
C VAL A 80 15.35 -11.75 -14.20
#